data_AF-A0A3R7PI40-F1
#
_entry.id   AF-A0A3R7PI40-F1
#
_cell.length_a   1.000
_cell.length_b   1.000
_cell.length_c   1.000
_cell.angle_alpha   90.00
_cell.angle_beta   90.00
_cell.angle_gamma   90.00
#
_symmetry.space_group_name_H-M   'P 1'
#
loop_
_entity.id
_entity.type
_entity.pdbx_description
1 polymer ?
#
loop_
_entity_poly.entity_id
_entity_poly.type
_entity_poly.pdbx_seq_one_letter_code
_entity_poly.pdbx_strand_id
1 'polypeptide(L)'
;MYKLLSTYYRQCYNFTWAGDQNSTTCEDRSPPCILPLVFTVPSTRPPDMQALEEYCKENQCAIKCKKEASCIRWNWYDVNDRLTNFSLFCGTVADDTNKDTTGAKPVDSGCWKERVGINMKEMCVCNDRDLCNHAHGLSSPAHVLVFFSVGIGLVQLFMGGLWVR
;
A
#
# COMPACT_ATOMS: atom_id res chain seq x y z
N MET A 1 32.51 20.92 8.86
CA MET A 1 31.12 21.41 8.97
C MET A 1 30.21 20.31 8.48
N TYR A 2 29.66 19.50 9.39
CA TYR A 2 28.82 18.36 9.02
C TYR A 2 27.43 18.88 8.63
N LYS A 3 27.06 18.66 7.38
CA LYS A 3 25.72 18.94 6.87
C LYS A 3 24.81 17.88 7.47
N LEU A 4 23.96 18.25 8.43
CA LEU A 4 22.87 17.40 8.91
C LEU A 4 22.07 16.96 7.68
N LEU A 5 22.16 15.68 7.34
CA LEU A 5 21.20 15.06 6.42
C LEU A 5 19.85 15.26 7.09
N SER A 6 19.00 16.06 6.44
CA SER A 6 17.61 16.31 6.85
C SER A 6 17.00 15.00 7.32
N THR A 7 16.67 14.92 8.61
CA THR A 7 15.83 13.87 9.18
C THR A 7 14.48 13.97 8.51
N TYR A 8 14.34 13.29 7.37
CA TYR A 8 13.06 13.14 6.69
C TYR A 8 12.18 12.36 7.65
N TYR A 9 11.28 13.06 8.36
CA TYR A 9 10.32 12.43 9.25
C TYR A 9 9.43 11.54 8.39
N ARG A 10 9.70 10.23 8.40
CA ARG A 10 8.84 9.23 7.77
C ARG A 10 7.52 9.23 8.52
N GLN A 11 6.43 9.49 7.80
CA GLN A 11 5.08 9.56 8.34
C GLN A 11 4.22 8.54 7.62
N CYS A 12 3.42 7.78 8.36
CA CYS A 12 2.39 6.92 7.78
C CYS A 12 1.07 7.69 7.77
N TYR A 13 0.16 7.36 6.84
CA TYR A 13 -1.20 7.85 7.00
C TYR A 13 -1.91 7.14 8.15
N ASN A 14 -2.82 7.87 8.78
CA ASN A 14 -3.60 7.47 9.92
C ASN A 14 -5.05 7.95 9.78
N PHE A 15 -5.87 7.18 9.08
CA PHE A 15 -7.29 7.47 8.83
C PHE A 15 -8.01 6.24 8.25
N THR A 16 -9.33 6.30 8.15
CA THR A 16 -10.14 5.30 7.43
C THR A 16 -10.87 5.94 6.28
N TRP A 17 -10.71 5.41 5.07
CA TRP A 17 -11.57 5.80 3.96
C TRP A 17 -12.86 4.97 4.00
N ALA A 18 -13.98 5.66 4.08
CA ALA A 18 -15.28 5.07 4.31
C ALA A 18 -15.88 4.36 3.09
N GLY A 19 -15.42 4.69 1.89
CA GLY A 19 -16.06 4.26 0.65
C GLY A 19 -17.50 4.72 0.53
N ASP A 20 -18.36 3.83 0.04
CA ASP A 20 -19.80 4.00 -0.08
C ASP A 20 -20.58 3.72 1.21
N GLN A 21 -19.88 3.48 2.33
CA GLN A 21 -20.54 3.21 3.60
C GLN A 21 -21.04 4.51 4.24
N ASN A 22 -22.35 4.56 4.50
CA ASN A 22 -23.05 5.71 5.10
C ASN A 22 -22.75 5.96 6.59
N SER A 23 -21.96 5.11 7.25
CA SER A 23 -21.63 5.34 8.66
C SER A 23 -20.59 6.44 8.82
N THR A 24 -20.92 7.42 9.65
CA THR A 24 -20.08 8.57 10.01
C THR A 24 -19.23 8.33 11.25
N THR A 25 -19.35 7.15 11.88
CA THR A 25 -18.62 6.79 13.09
C THR A 25 -17.88 5.46 12.89
N CYS A 26 -16.99 5.16 13.83
CA CYS A 26 -16.31 3.86 13.88
C CYS A 26 -17.11 2.78 14.63
N GLU A 27 -18.22 3.14 15.28
CA GLU A 27 -19.00 2.23 16.12
C GLU A 27 -19.71 1.15 15.29
N ASP A 28 -20.15 1.51 14.08
CA ASP A 28 -20.85 0.59 13.16
C ASP A 28 -19.91 -0.11 12.18
N ARG A 29 -18.58 0.03 12.35
CA ARG A 29 -17.59 -0.46 11.38
C ARG A 29 -16.80 -1.64 11.93
N SER A 30 -16.54 -2.59 11.03
CA SER A 30 -15.64 -3.71 11.33
C SER A 30 -14.22 -3.18 11.58
N PRO A 31 -13.55 -3.56 12.68
CA PRO A 31 -12.20 -3.11 12.97
C PRO A 31 -11.18 -3.64 11.95
N PRO A 32 -10.07 -2.92 11.72
CA PRO A 32 -9.68 -1.68 12.38
C PRO A 32 -10.38 -0.45 11.77
N CYS A 33 -10.94 0.41 12.62
CA CYS A 33 -11.47 1.71 12.22
C CYS A 33 -10.67 2.81 12.93
N ILE A 34 -10.02 3.63 12.13
CA ILE A 34 -9.04 4.64 12.51
C ILE A 34 -9.59 6.02 12.17
N LEU A 35 -9.63 6.92 13.16
CA LEU A 35 -10.06 8.29 12.94
C LEU A 35 -8.91 9.16 12.41
N PRO A 36 -9.20 10.16 11.56
CA PRO A 36 -10.52 10.57 11.10
C PRO A 36 -11.10 9.64 10.00
N LEU A 37 -12.42 9.70 9.78
CA LEU A 37 -13.04 9.12 8.59
C LEU A 37 -12.90 10.08 7.41
N VAL A 38 -12.49 9.54 6.26
CA VAL A 38 -12.37 10.26 5.00
C VAL A 38 -13.45 9.76 4.04
N PHE A 39 -14.18 10.71 3.45
CA PHE A 39 -15.22 10.46 2.45
C PHE A 39 -14.83 11.12 1.14
N THR A 40 -15.20 10.49 0.04
CA THR A 40 -14.88 10.94 -1.32
C THR A 40 -16.14 11.08 -2.14
N VAL A 41 -16.10 11.95 -3.15
CA VAL A 41 -17.20 12.12 -4.11
C VAL A 41 -16.67 11.90 -5.53
N PRO A 42 -17.16 10.87 -6.27
CA PRO A 42 -18.11 9.85 -5.83
C PRO A 42 -17.48 8.89 -4.80
N SER A 43 -18.31 8.35 -3.92
CA SER A 43 -17.91 7.45 -2.83
C SER A 43 -17.35 6.11 -3.29
N THR A 44 -17.50 5.79 -4.58
CA THR A 44 -16.96 4.59 -5.22
C THR A 44 -15.48 4.70 -5.60
N ARG A 45 -14.86 5.88 -5.42
CA ARG A 45 -13.43 6.09 -5.73
C ARG A 45 -12.64 6.32 -4.44
N PRO A 46 -11.48 5.66 -4.26
CA PRO A 46 -10.59 5.93 -3.15
C PRO A 46 -10.12 7.39 -3.18
N PRO A 47 -9.71 7.95 -2.03
CA PRO A 47 -9.27 9.34 -1.96
C PRO A 47 -8.00 9.52 -2.79
N ASP A 48 -7.96 10.65 -3.49
CA ASP A 48 -6.70 11.17 -4.00
C ASP A 48 -5.87 11.60 -2.79
N MET A 49 -4.80 10.87 -2.52
CA MET A 49 -3.96 11.07 -1.35
C MET A 49 -3.27 12.44 -1.38
N GLN A 50 -2.92 12.94 -2.56
CA GLN A 50 -2.31 14.26 -2.70
C GLN A 50 -3.34 15.35 -2.38
N ALA A 51 -4.53 15.27 -2.96
CA ALA A 51 -5.60 16.23 -2.69
C ALA A 51 -6.03 16.20 -1.21
N LEU A 52 -6.05 15.02 -0.60
CA LEU A 52 -6.34 14.85 0.82
C LEU A 52 -5.26 15.50 1.71
N GLU A 53 -3.98 15.36 1.35
CA GLU A 53 -2.88 16.04 2.05
C GLU A 53 -2.98 17.56 1.95
N GLU A 54 -3.25 18.08 0.75
CA GLU A 54 -3.42 19.51 0.51
C GLU A 54 -4.60 20.06 1.33
N TYR A 55 -5.75 19.39 1.26
CA TYR A 55 -6.92 19.73 2.07
C TYR A 55 -6.62 19.71 3.57
N CYS A 56 -5.93 18.68 4.07
CA CYS A 56 -5.60 18.59 5.50
C CYS A 56 -4.53 19.57 5.95
N LYS A 57 -3.64 20.00 5.06
CA LYS A 57 -2.69 21.07 5.35
C LYS A 57 -3.42 22.40 5.56
N GLU A 58 -4.45 22.68 4.77
CA GLU A 58 -5.27 23.89 4.87
C GLU A 58 -6.22 23.86 6.07
N ASN A 59 -6.82 22.71 6.35
CA ASN A 59 -7.86 22.54 7.38
C ASN A 59 -7.34 21.92 8.69
N GLN A 60 -6.02 21.76 8.83
CA GLN A 60 -5.34 21.25 10.01
C GLN A 60 -5.84 19.86 10.50
N CYS A 61 -6.19 18.94 9.58
CA CYS A 61 -6.52 17.57 9.98
C CYS A 61 -5.30 16.69 10.24
N ALA A 62 -5.39 15.88 11.29
CA ALA A 62 -4.37 14.91 11.69
C ALA A 62 -4.60 13.57 10.98
N ILE A 63 -4.18 13.46 9.72
CA ILE A 63 -4.25 12.22 8.92
C ILE A 63 -2.93 11.46 8.83
N LYS A 64 -1.93 11.87 9.62
CA LYS A 64 -0.60 11.26 9.64
C LYS A 64 -0.18 10.94 11.07
N CYS A 65 0.57 9.86 11.25
CA CYS A 65 1.20 9.47 12.51
C CYS A 65 2.72 9.45 12.37
N LYS A 66 3.43 9.71 13.48
CA LYS A 66 4.90 9.59 13.53
C LYS A 66 5.26 8.11 13.44
N LYS A 67 6.27 7.79 12.62
CA LYS A 67 6.75 6.41 12.46
C LYS A 67 7.60 5.97 13.66
N GLU A 68 6.93 5.67 14.76
CA GLU A 68 7.49 4.90 15.89
C GLU A 68 7.19 3.39 15.75
N ALA A 69 6.30 3.04 14.81
CA ALA A 69 5.83 1.68 14.50
C ALA A 69 5.72 1.47 12.98
N SER A 70 5.33 0.27 12.53
CA SER A 70 5.18 -0.05 11.10
C SER A 70 3.97 0.67 10.48
N CYS A 71 4.05 0.98 9.17
CA CYS A 71 2.90 1.51 8.44
C CYS A 71 2.01 0.34 8.00
N ILE A 72 0.75 0.34 8.42
CA ILE A 72 -0.20 -0.73 8.14
C ILE A 72 -1.27 -0.21 7.19
N ARG A 73 -1.59 -1.00 6.17
CA ARG A 73 -2.75 -0.82 5.30
C ARG A 73 -3.69 -2.00 5.47
N TRP A 74 -4.95 -1.72 5.74
CA TRP A 74 -6.00 -2.72 5.90
C TRP A 74 -7.10 -2.48 4.87
N ASN A 75 -7.19 -3.34 3.87
CA ASN A 75 -8.15 -3.27 2.77
C ASN A 75 -9.34 -4.20 3.03
N TRP A 76 -10.53 -3.75 2.63
CA TRP A 76 -11.74 -4.57 2.54
C TRP A 76 -12.22 -4.65 1.10
N TYR A 77 -12.59 -5.86 0.68
CA TYR A 77 -13.06 -6.16 -0.65
C TYR A 77 -14.44 -6.83 -0.60
N ASP A 78 -15.28 -6.49 -1.58
CA ASP A 78 -16.55 -7.18 -1.78
C ASP A 78 -16.38 -8.57 -2.44
N VAL A 79 -17.50 -9.25 -2.66
CA VAL A 79 -17.56 -10.57 -3.31
C VAL A 79 -16.97 -10.61 -4.74
N ASN A 80 -16.82 -9.45 -5.38
CA ASN A 80 -16.28 -9.29 -6.73
C ASN A 80 -14.82 -8.80 -6.69
N ASP A 81 -14.15 -8.88 -5.53
CA ASP A 81 -12.78 -8.40 -5.31
C ASP A 81 -12.60 -6.89 -5.55
N ARG A 82 -13.67 -6.10 -5.39
CA ARG A 82 -13.60 -4.63 -5.49
C ARG A 82 -13.32 -4.03 -4.13
N LEU A 83 -12.34 -3.13 -4.05
CA LEU A 83 -12.01 -2.39 -2.84
C LEU A 83 -13.19 -1.52 -2.40
N THR A 84 -13.75 -1.79 -1.23
CA THR A 84 -14.91 -1.06 -0.69
C THR A 84 -14.52 0.00 0.31
N ASN A 85 -13.51 -0.27 1.15
CA ASN A 85 -13.01 0.66 2.16
C ASN A 85 -11.60 0.22 2.59
N PHE A 86 -10.88 1.11 3.27
CA PHE A 86 -9.61 0.74 3.89
C PHE A 86 -9.29 1.61 5.10
N SER A 87 -8.43 1.08 5.97
CA SER A 87 -7.87 1.79 7.10
C SER A 87 -6.35 1.83 6.99
N LEU A 88 -5.79 3.01 7.23
CA LEU A 88 -4.36 3.29 7.24
C LEU A 88 -3.98 3.70 8.65
N PHE A 89 -2.93 3.12 9.23
CA PHE A 89 -2.46 3.47 10.58
C PHE A 89 -1.02 3.07 10.85
N CYS A 90 -0.44 3.65 11.91
CA CYS A 90 0.80 3.18 12.52
C CYS A 90 0.49 2.08 13.54
N GLY A 91 1.22 0.97 13.51
CA GLY A 91 1.07 -0.09 14.50
C GLY A 91 2.13 -1.18 14.39
N THR A 92 2.07 -2.13 15.32
CA THR A 92 2.94 -3.31 15.33
C THR A 92 2.10 -4.54 15.04
N VAL A 93 2.54 -5.35 14.09
CA VAL A 93 1.98 -6.67 13.84
C VAL A 93 2.94 -7.70 14.41
N ALA A 94 2.42 -8.76 15.02
CA ALA A 94 3.22 -9.87 15.49
C ALA A 94 2.67 -11.18 14.94
N ASP A 95 3.57 -12.04 14.47
CA ASP A 95 3.25 -13.42 14.14
C ASP A 95 3.21 -14.23 15.43
N ASP A 96 2.03 -14.79 15.71
CA ASP A 96 1.75 -15.56 16.93
C ASP A 96 1.64 -17.07 16.67
N THR A 97 1.92 -17.53 15.45
CA THR A 97 1.81 -18.94 15.02
C THR A 97 2.54 -19.91 15.95
N ASN A 98 3.69 -19.48 16.49
CA ASN A 98 4.53 -20.27 17.40
C ASN A 98 4.79 -19.53 18.73
N LYS A 99 3.80 -18.77 19.21
CA LYS A 99 3.97 -17.93 20.41
C LYS A 99 4.35 -18.74 21.66
N ASP A 100 3.82 -19.95 21.80
CA ASP A 100 4.06 -20.80 22.96
C ASP A 100 5.47 -21.41 23.00
N THR A 101 6.19 -21.41 21.87
CA THR A 101 7.53 -22.02 21.74
C THR A 101 8.63 -20.98 21.53
N THR A 102 8.37 -19.91 20.77
CA THR A 102 9.38 -18.91 20.39
C THR A 102 9.02 -17.47 20.74
N GLY A 103 7.86 -17.27 21.39
CA GLY A 103 7.27 -15.95 21.58
C GLY A 103 6.65 -15.40 20.30
N ALA A 104 5.77 -14.41 20.43
CA ALA A 104 5.26 -13.69 19.28
C ALA A 104 6.38 -12.80 18.69
N LYS A 105 6.59 -12.86 17.38
CA LYS A 105 7.68 -12.12 16.71
C LYS A 105 7.11 -10.94 15.93
N PRO A 106 7.70 -9.74 16.07
CA PRO A 106 7.24 -8.60 15.30
C PRO A 106 7.44 -8.86 13.80
N VAL A 107 6.45 -8.43 13.02
CA VAL A 107 6.42 -8.49 11.57
C VAL A 107 6.65 -7.08 11.05
N ASP A 108 7.67 -6.90 10.22
CA ASP A 108 8.08 -5.60 9.69
C ASP A 108 7.67 -5.39 8.23
N SER A 109 7.29 -6.44 7.52
CA SER A 109 6.85 -6.39 6.13
C SER A 109 6.05 -7.63 5.69
N GLY A 110 5.14 -7.43 4.74
CA GLY A 110 4.37 -8.49 4.09
C GLY A 110 2.89 -8.14 3.93
N CYS A 111 2.15 -8.96 3.17
CA CYS A 111 0.71 -8.84 3.00
C CYS A 111 0.02 -10.19 3.21
N TRP A 112 -1.12 -10.18 3.89
CA TRP A 112 -1.94 -11.36 4.17
C TRP A 112 -3.38 -11.06 3.80
N LYS A 113 -3.94 -11.89 2.92
CA LYS A 113 -5.33 -11.80 2.48
C LYS A 113 -6.10 -13.00 3.01
N GLU A 114 -7.25 -12.74 3.64
CA GLU A 114 -8.14 -13.79 4.14
C GLU A 114 -9.60 -13.52 3.78
N ARG A 115 -10.39 -14.60 3.73
CA ARG A 115 -11.82 -14.55 3.49
C ARG A 115 -12.57 -14.44 4.81
N VAL A 116 -13.49 -13.49 4.90
CA VAL A 116 -14.37 -13.28 6.06
C VAL A 116 -15.82 -13.34 5.57
N GLY A 117 -16.47 -14.48 5.79
CA GLY A 117 -17.77 -14.76 5.18
C GLY A 117 -17.68 -14.82 3.65
N ILE A 118 -18.44 -13.98 2.97
CA ILE A 118 -18.42 -13.84 1.50
C ILE A 118 -17.40 -12.80 1.01
N ASN A 119 -16.90 -11.94 1.91
CA ASN A 119 -16.01 -10.83 1.59
C ASN A 119 -14.54 -11.22 1.82
N MET A 120 -13.62 -10.36 1.39
CA MET A 120 -12.19 -10.52 1.67
C MET A 120 -11.63 -9.31 2.40
N LYS A 121 -10.60 -9.55 3.20
CA LYS A 121 -9.77 -8.49 3.75
C LYS A 121 -8.30 -8.78 3.51
N GLU A 122 -7.51 -7.72 3.39
CA GLU A 122 -6.07 -7.81 3.23
C GLU A 122 -5.39 -6.84 4.19
N MET A 123 -4.42 -7.34 4.93
CA MET A 123 -3.54 -6.53 5.76
C MET A 123 -2.15 -6.54 5.14
N CYS A 124 -1.60 -5.35 4.89
CA CYS A 124 -0.21 -5.16 4.51
C CYS A 124 0.53 -4.39 5.59
N VAL A 125 1.69 -4.90 5.97
CA VAL A 125 2.67 -4.23 6.82
C VAL A 125 3.82 -3.80 5.93
N CYS A 126 4.21 -2.55 6.05
CA CYS A 126 5.16 -1.94 5.15
C CYS A 126 6.44 -1.50 5.87
N ASN A 127 7.56 -2.02 5.37
CA ASN A 127 8.88 -1.53 5.71
C ASN A 127 9.21 -0.26 4.89
N ASP A 128 10.45 0.18 4.94
CA ASP A 128 10.89 1.40 4.25
C ASP A 128 10.89 1.31 2.71
N ARG A 129 10.78 0.11 2.12
CA ARG A 129 10.79 -0.10 0.67
C ARG A 129 9.38 -0.17 0.08
N ASP A 130 8.44 -0.77 0.80
CA ASP A 130 7.05 -0.87 0.37
C ASP A 130 6.25 0.31 0.93
N LEU A 131 5.78 1.20 0.04
CA LEU A 131 5.13 2.45 0.41
C LEU A 131 3.61 2.29 0.67
N CYS A 132 3.11 1.11 1.03
CA CYS A 132 1.66 0.82 0.99
C CYS A 132 0.80 1.77 1.84
N ASN A 133 1.40 2.40 2.85
CA ASN A 133 0.78 3.44 3.67
C ASN A 133 1.78 4.57 4.03
N HIS A 134 2.54 5.09 3.06
CA HIS A 134 3.50 6.15 3.32
C HIS A 134 3.06 7.52 2.81
N ALA A 135 3.41 8.57 3.55
CA ALA A 135 2.99 9.96 3.33
C ALA A 135 3.85 10.76 2.34
N HIS A 136 4.75 10.12 1.59
CA HIS A 136 5.35 10.76 0.42
C HIS A 136 4.56 10.31 -0.79
N GLY A 137 4.13 11.28 -1.59
CA GLY A 137 3.41 11.03 -2.81
C GLY A 137 4.08 9.89 -3.57
N LEU A 138 3.27 8.92 -4.00
CA LEU A 138 3.66 8.03 -5.08
C LEU A 138 3.99 8.95 -6.26
N SER A 139 5.24 9.38 -6.37
CA SER A 139 5.79 9.72 -7.66
C SER A 139 5.62 8.43 -8.45
N SER A 140 4.65 8.42 -9.37
CA SER A 140 4.59 7.41 -10.41
C SER A 140 6.04 7.22 -10.88
N PRO A 141 6.62 6.01 -10.77
CA PRO A 141 7.82 5.75 -11.52
C PRO A 141 7.40 5.80 -12.98
N ALA A 142 7.51 6.99 -13.57
CA ALA A 142 7.78 7.07 -14.98
C ALA A 142 9.06 6.23 -15.21
N HIS A 143 9.03 5.42 -16.28
CA HIS A 143 10.11 4.56 -16.76
C HIS A 143 10.15 3.18 -16.06
N VAL A 144 10.10 2.04 -16.75
CA VAL A 144 10.75 1.70 -18.02
C VAL A 144 9.93 0.63 -18.76
N LEU A 145 9.44 0.93 -19.96
CA LEU A 145 9.13 -0.11 -20.96
C LEU A 145 10.46 -0.79 -21.32
N VAL A 146 10.81 -1.87 -20.63
CA VAL A 146 11.88 -2.76 -21.10
C VAL A 146 11.27 -3.62 -22.20
N PHE A 147 11.36 -3.17 -23.45
CA PHE A 147 11.21 -4.05 -24.59
C PHE A 147 12.37 -5.05 -24.55
N PHE A 148 12.10 -6.29 -24.12
CA PHE A 148 12.97 -7.41 -24.40
C PHE A 148 12.91 -7.72 -25.90
N SER A 149 13.70 -7.02 -26.71
CA SER A 149 14.05 -7.48 -28.06
C SER A 149 15.39 -8.21 -27.98
N VAL A 150 15.38 -9.41 -27.40
CA VAL A 150 16.46 -10.39 -27.58
C VAL A 150 15.81 -11.63 -28.19
N GLY A 151 15.88 -11.72 -29.52
CA GLY A 151 15.28 -12.85 -30.22
C GLY A 151 15.19 -12.78 -31.74
N ILE A 152 15.96 -11.91 -32.42
CA ILE A 152 16.20 -12.07 -33.88
C ILE A 152 17.68 -11.80 -34.14
N GLY A 153 18.50 -12.77 -33.78
CA GLY A 153 19.82 -12.96 -34.34
C GLY A 153 19.97 -14.45 -34.56
N LEU A 154 19.73 -14.89 -35.80
CA LEU A 154 20.29 -16.11 -36.46
C LEU A 154 19.46 -16.53 -37.69
N VAL A 155 19.14 -15.64 -38.63
CA VAL A 155 18.75 -16.07 -39.99
C VAL A 155 19.25 -15.09 -41.06
N GLN A 156 20.55 -14.74 -41.11
CA GLN A 156 21.13 -14.09 -42.30
C GLN A 156 22.64 -14.36 -42.52
N LEU A 157 23.13 -15.56 -42.18
CA LEU A 157 24.52 -15.95 -42.51
C LEU A 157 24.67 -17.37 -43.10
N PHE A 158 23.68 -17.86 -43.84
CA PHE A 158 23.78 -19.11 -44.62
C PHE A 158 23.23 -18.98 -46.04
N MET A 159 23.62 -17.94 -46.78
CA MET A 159 23.47 -17.89 -48.24
C MET A 159 24.78 -17.36 -48.84
N GLY A 160 25.84 -18.14 -48.65
CA GLY A 160 27.19 -17.77 -49.07
C GLY A 160 28.09 -19.00 -49.22
N GLY A 161 27.75 -19.88 -50.17
CA GLY A 161 28.69 -20.69 -50.93
C GLY A 161 29.43 -21.84 -50.24
N LEU A 162 29.18 -23.06 -50.72
CA LEU A 162 30.12 -23.99 -51.39
C LEU A 162 29.54 -25.41 -51.30
N TRP A 163 28.95 -25.94 -52.38
CA TRP A 163 29.58 -26.81 -53.39
C TRP A 163 30.08 -28.16 -52.84
N VAL A 164 29.52 -29.24 -53.43
CA VAL A 164 30.13 -30.55 -53.83
C VAL A 164 29.14 -31.70 -53.57
N ARG A 165 28.40 -32.13 -54.59
CA ARG A 165 28.66 -33.39 -55.30
C ARG A 165 27.85 -33.48 -56.59
#